data_AF-A0A930X4H7-F1
#
_entry.id   AF-A0A930X4H7-F1
#
_cell.length_a   1.000
_cell.length_b   1.000
_cell.length_c   1.000
_cell.angle_alpha   90.00
_cell.angle_beta   90.00
_cell.angle_gamma   90.00
#
_symmetry.space_group_name_H-M   'P 1'
#
loop_
_entity.id
_entity.type
_entity.pdbx_description
1 polymer ?
#
loop_
_entity_poly.entity_id
_entity_poly.type
_entity_poly.pdbx_seq_one_letter_code
_entity_poly.pdbx_strand_id
1 'polypeptide(L)'
;MAETGISALNLPKPLAAKVAAAGLEQLEQARDSTLPQLQQRGLQAREAEALLSAVDFYLDRRFRSEMLCPAWPTPCQDVACEFLEIPADLLAQLEENGLEYTYQLAFSRRYTLTQRWGTAAVEALEMALARFLNAWRSEEIVLEEVDDV
;
A
#
# COMPACT_ATOMS: atom_id res chain seq x y z
N MET A 1 -1.11 -10.08 17.65
CA MET A 1 -0.74 -8.76 18.17
C MET A 1 0.20 -8.15 17.15
N ALA A 2 -0.17 -7.05 16.49
CA ALA A 2 0.70 -6.43 15.50
C ALA A 2 1.92 -5.86 16.24
N GLU A 3 3.13 -6.23 15.81
CA GLU A 3 4.35 -5.61 16.30
C GLU A 3 4.36 -4.14 15.85
N THR A 4 3.96 -3.24 16.75
CA THR A 4 3.94 -1.78 16.52
C THR A 4 5.20 -1.07 17.01
N GLY A 5 6.11 -1.81 17.67
CA GLY A 5 7.38 -1.29 18.15
C GLY A 5 8.44 -1.18 17.06
N ILE A 6 9.55 -0.51 17.39
CA ILE A 6 10.69 -0.33 16.48
C ILE A 6 11.35 -1.64 16.04
N SER A 7 11.08 -2.74 16.76
CA SER A 7 11.50 -4.10 16.41
C SER A 7 10.93 -4.59 15.07
N ALA A 8 9.77 -4.07 14.65
CA ALA A 8 9.14 -4.43 13.38
C ALA A 8 9.97 -4.01 12.14
N LEU A 9 10.89 -3.05 12.31
CA LEU A 9 11.78 -2.57 11.26
C LEU A 9 12.87 -3.58 10.86
N ASN A 10 13.06 -4.65 11.63
CA ASN A 10 14.11 -5.67 11.40
C ASN A 10 15.51 -5.06 11.17
N LEU A 11 15.86 -4.04 11.96
CA LEU A 11 17.13 -3.34 11.85
C LEU A 11 18.31 -4.30 12.13
N PRO A 12 19.47 -4.08 11.49
CA PRO A 12 20.69 -4.77 11.85
C PRO A 12 21.00 -4.59 13.35
N LYS A 13 21.44 -5.66 14.03
CA LYS A 13 21.72 -5.65 15.49
C LYS A 13 22.51 -4.43 15.98
N PRO A 14 23.56 -3.94 15.28
CA PRO A 14 24.30 -2.76 15.72
C PRO A 14 23.45 -1.48 15.69
N LEU A 15 22.62 -1.30 14.66
CA LEU A 15 21.72 -0.15 14.54
C LEU A 15 20.58 -0.24 15.55
N ALA A 16 19.98 -1.42 15.72
CA ALA A 16 18.91 -1.65 16.70
C ALA A 16 19.36 -1.27 18.13
N ALA A 17 20.58 -1.62 18.52
CA ALA A 17 21.12 -1.27 19.84
C ALA A 17 21.29 0.26 20.02
N LYS A 18 21.72 0.96 18.98
CA LYS A 18 21.86 2.43 19.01
C LYS A 18 20.52 3.14 19.04
N VAL A 19 19.54 2.64 18.28
CA VAL A 19 18.17 3.15 18.28
C VAL A 19 17.53 2.96 19.66
N ALA A 20 17.73 1.81 20.30
CA ALA A 20 17.30 1.59 21.68
C ALA A 20 18.00 2.54 22.67
N ALA A 21 19.31 2.74 22.54
CA ALA A 21 20.06 3.68 23.38
C ALA A 21 19.63 5.15 23.20
N ALA A 22 19.14 5.50 22.00
CA ALA A 22 18.55 6.80 21.69
C ALA A 22 17.11 6.98 22.23
N GLY A 23 16.59 6.00 22.98
CA GLY A 23 15.25 6.01 23.59
C GLY A 23 14.12 5.96 22.56
N LEU A 24 14.36 5.33 21.40
CA LEU A 24 13.37 5.13 20.36
C LEU A 24 12.84 3.70 20.46
N GLU A 25 11.66 3.54 21.04
CA GLU A 25 11.02 2.23 21.25
C GLU A 25 9.80 2.03 20.35
N GLN A 26 9.15 3.12 19.97
CA GLN A 26 7.92 3.12 19.16
C GLN A 26 8.21 3.57 17.74
N LEU A 27 7.48 3.02 16.77
CA LEU A 27 7.63 3.36 15.36
C LEU A 27 7.33 4.84 15.08
N GLU A 28 6.31 5.39 15.73
CA GLU A 28 5.86 6.77 15.56
C GLU A 28 6.96 7.76 15.95
N GLN A 29 7.75 7.43 16.98
CA GLN A 29 8.87 8.27 17.41
C GLN A 29 9.94 8.37 16.32
N ALA A 30 10.22 7.27 15.61
CA ALA A 30 11.17 7.28 14.51
C ALA A 30 10.59 7.96 13.26
N ARG A 31 9.31 7.69 12.94
CA ARG A 31 8.59 8.28 11.80
C ARG A 31 8.48 9.80 11.88
N ASP A 32 8.15 10.32 13.05
CA ASP A 32 7.89 11.76 13.24
C ASP A 32 9.18 12.55 13.55
N SER A 33 10.33 11.86 13.59
CA SER A 33 11.64 12.48 13.82
C SER A 33 12.28 12.96 12.53
N THR A 34 13.00 14.06 12.62
CA THR A 34 13.87 14.58 11.56
C THR A 34 15.32 14.13 11.75
N LEU A 35 16.12 14.15 10.68
CA LEU A 35 17.56 13.86 10.74
C LEU A 35 18.30 14.61 11.87
N PRO A 36 18.14 15.93 12.04
CA PRO A 36 18.78 16.65 13.15
C PRO A 36 18.33 16.19 14.54
N GLN A 37 17.04 15.87 14.72
CA GLN A 37 16.51 15.40 16.01
C GLN A 37 17.07 14.02 16.38
N LEU A 38 17.22 13.12 15.40
CA LEU A 38 17.85 11.81 15.60
C LEU A 38 19.33 11.96 15.97
N GLN A 39 20.04 12.91 15.34
CA GLN A 39 21.43 13.21 15.67
C GLN A 39 21.60 13.75 17.10
N GLN A 40 20.69 14.62 17.54
CA GLN A 40 20.67 15.12 18.93
C GLN A 40 20.44 14.00 19.95
N ARG A 41 19.79 12.91 19.55
CA ARG A 41 19.60 11.70 20.37
C ARG A 41 20.79 10.73 20.33
N GLY A 42 21.89 11.10 19.66
CA GLY A 42 23.15 10.34 19.65
C GLY A 42 23.32 9.38 18.47
N LEU A 43 22.43 9.41 17.48
CA LEU A 43 22.62 8.68 16.21
C LEU A 43 23.58 9.45 15.29
N GLN A 44 24.49 8.75 14.63
CA GLN A 44 25.29 9.38 13.58
C GLN A 44 24.42 9.65 12.34
N ALA A 45 24.85 10.56 11.46
CA ALA A 45 24.11 10.93 10.24
C ALA A 45 23.67 9.70 9.42
N ARG A 46 24.61 8.79 9.13
CA ARG A 46 24.32 7.55 8.38
C ARG A 46 23.34 6.61 9.10
N GLU A 47 23.34 6.63 10.43
CA GLU A 47 22.48 5.78 11.25
C GLU A 47 21.06 6.33 11.31
N ALA A 48 20.94 7.66 11.41
CA ALA A 48 19.68 8.36 11.32
C ALA A 48 19.06 8.19 9.92
N GLU A 49 19.85 8.31 8.85
CA GLU A 49 19.43 8.03 7.47
C GLU A 49 18.98 6.58 7.30
N ALA A 50 19.76 5.62 7.80
CA ALA A 50 19.42 4.20 7.72
C ALA A 50 18.13 3.87 8.50
N LEU A 51 17.93 4.48 9.66
CA LEU A 51 16.69 4.32 10.44
C LEU A 51 15.48 4.86 9.65
N LEU A 52 15.56 6.09 9.13
CA LEU A 52 14.46 6.69 8.38
C LEU A 52 14.14 5.89 7.12
N SER A 53 15.16 5.46 6.38
CA SER A 53 14.98 4.59 5.22
C SER A 53 14.31 3.25 5.59
N ALA A 54 14.66 2.67 6.74
CA ALA A 54 14.00 1.46 7.22
C ALA A 54 12.54 1.70 7.63
N VAL A 55 12.24 2.86 8.25
CA VAL A 55 10.86 3.27 8.57
C VAL A 55 10.05 3.43 7.30
N ASP A 56 10.56 4.18 6.32
CA ASP A 56 9.88 4.42 5.04
C ASP A 56 9.60 3.09 4.32
N PHE A 57 10.61 2.21 4.24
CA PHE A 57 10.45 0.89 3.65
C PHE A 57 9.40 0.04 4.39
N TYR A 58 9.40 0.08 5.72
CA TYR A 58 8.42 -0.65 6.51
C TYR A 58 7.00 -0.12 6.29
N LEU A 59 6.82 1.19 6.26
CA LEU A 59 5.52 1.83 6.02
C LEU A 59 5.02 1.56 4.61
N ASP A 60 5.87 1.67 3.59
CA ASP A 60 5.54 1.32 2.21
C ASP A 60 5.17 -0.17 2.08
N ARG A 61 5.98 -1.07 2.66
CA ARG A 61 5.66 -2.51 2.67
C ARG A 61 4.34 -2.80 3.36
N ARG A 62 4.08 -2.17 4.51
CA ARG A 62 2.83 -2.34 5.25
C ARG A 62 1.65 -1.86 4.43
N PHE A 63 1.73 -0.64 3.87
CA PHE A 63 0.72 -0.10 2.97
C PHE A 63 0.45 -1.07 1.82
N ARG A 64 1.49 -1.53 1.12
CA ARG A 64 1.36 -2.49 0.02
C ARG A 64 0.71 -3.81 0.42
N SER A 65 0.97 -4.29 1.63
CA SER A 65 0.36 -5.53 2.12
C SER A 65 -1.12 -5.40 2.46
N GLU A 66 -1.57 -4.18 2.73
CA GLU A 66 -2.96 -3.87 3.14
C GLU A 66 -3.89 -3.60 1.94
N MET A 67 -3.35 -3.19 0.78
CA MET A 67 -4.15 -2.84 -0.41
C MET A 67 -4.39 -4.03 -1.34
N LEU A 68 -5.45 -3.96 -2.16
CA LEU A 68 -5.74 -4.97 -3.20
C LEU A 68 -4.64 -5.00 -4.27
N CYS A 69 -4.29 -3.86 -4.83
CA CYS A 69 -3.27 -3.75 -5.88
C CYS A 69 -2.49 -2.43 -5.77
N PRO A 70 -1.53 -2.32 -4.83
CA PRO A 70 -0.82 -1.05 -4.57
C PRO A 70 0.14 -0.63 -5.70
N ALA A 71 0.43 -1.51 -6.65
CA ALA A 71 1.29 -1.24 -7.80
C ALA A 71 0.46 -0.93 -9.07
N TRP A 72 -0.74 -0.36 -8.90
CA TRP A 72 -1.62 0.00 -10.00
C TRP A 72 -0.99 1.08 -10.89
N PRO A 73 -0.79 0.84 -12.20
CA PRO A 73 -0.18 1.81 -13.11
C PRO A 73 -1.05 3.05 -13.31
N THR A 74 -0.41 4.22 -13.41
CA THR A 74 -1.11 5.50 -13.69
C THR A 74 -2.04 5.43 -14.91
N PRO A 75 -1.63 4.87 -16.07
CA PRO A 75 -2.52 4.80 -17.23
C PRO A 75 -3.82 4.03 -16.98
N CYS A 76 -3.82 3.11 -16.01
CA CYS A 76 -4.98 2.30 -15.68
C CYS A 76 -5.88 2.95 -14.62
N GLN A 77 -5.49 4.08 -14.00
CA GLN A 77 -6.17 4.59 -12.81
C GLN A 77 -7.63 4.97 -13.09
N ASP A 78 -7.86 5.73 -14.15
CA ASP A 78 -9.17 6.31 -14.48
C ASP A 78 -10.05 5.37 -15.33
N VAL A 79 -9.67 4.09 -15.41
CA VAL A 79 -10.52 3.07 -16.04
C VAL A 79 -11.66 2.73 -15.08
N ALA A 80 -12.90 2.77 -15.59
CA ALA A 80 -14.08 2.40 -14.82
C ALA A 80 -14.07 0.91 -14.45
N CYS A 81 -14.58 0.59 -13.26
CA CYS A 81 -14.68 -0.78 -12.75
C CYS A 81 -15.57 -1.68 -13.62
N GLU A 82 -16.47 -1.12 -14.43
CA GLU A 82 -17.29 -1.87 -15.39
C GLU A 82 -16.46 -2.59 -16.47
N PHE A 83 -15.25 -2.12 -16.76
CA PHE A 83 -14.31 -2.78 -17.68
C PHE A 83 -13.54 -3.94 -17.04
N LEU A 84 -13.73 -4.18 -15.73
CA LEU A 84 -13.20 -5.36 -15.07
C LEU A 84 -14.14 -6.54 -15.34
N GLU A 85 -13.55 -7.70 -15.64
CA GLU A 85 -14.31 -8.96 -15.75
C GLU A 85 -14.76 -9.46 -14.37
N ILE A 86 -15.78 -8.81 -13.80
CA ILE A 86 -16.36 -9.14 -12.49
C ILE A 86 -17.84 -9.54 -12.58
N PRO A 87 -18.33 -10.36 -11.63
CA PRO A 87 -19.76 -10.63 -11.48
C PRO A 87 -20.61 -9.35 -11.34
N ALA A 88 -21.80 -9.33 -11.94
CA ALA A 88 -22.68 -8.16 -11.96
C ALA A 88 -23.15 -7.73 -10.55
N ASP A 89 -23.30 -8.68 -9.63
CA ASP A 89 -23.60 -8.42 -8.22
C ASP A 89 -22.44 -7.71 -7.50
N LEU A 90 -21.19 -8.04 -7.83
CA LEU A 90 -20.02 -7.32 -7.32
C LEU A 90 -19.90 -5.93 -7.94
N LEU A 91 -20.17 -5.78 -9.25
CA LEU A 91 -20.17 -4.47 -9.89
C LEU A 91 -21.19 -3.53 -9.24
N ALA A 92 -22.42 -3.99 -9.02
CA ALA A 92 -23.44 -3.22 -8.31
C ALA A 92 -22.98 -2.82 -6.88
N GLN A 93 -22.32 -3.73 -6.17
CA GLN A 93 -21.75 -3.41 -4.86
C GLN A 93 -20.64 -2.35 -4.92
N LEU A 94 -19.81 -2.35 -5.97
CA LEU A 94 -18.78 -1.32 -6.15
C LEU A 94 -19.42 0.05 -6.36
N GLU A 95 -20.41 0.14 -7.25
CA GLU A 95 -21.14 1.38 -7.56
C GLU A 95 -21.87 1.93 -6.31
N GLU A 96 -22.59 1.08 -5.57
CA GLU A 96 -23.27 1.47 -4.33
C GLU A 96 -22.32 2.04 -3.26
N ASN A 97 -21.04 1.69 -3.34
CA ASN A 97 -20.00 2.11 -2.39
C ASN A 97 -19.09 3.22 -2.95
N GLY A 98 -19.40 3.78 -4.13
CA GLY A 98 -18.63 4.84 -4.77
C GLY A 98 -17.25 4.40 -5.27
N LEU A 99 -17.09 3.12 -5.62
CA LEU A 99 -15.88 2.55 -6.22
C LEU A 99 -16.08 2.38 -7.73
N GLU A 100 -16.24 3.51 -8.42
CA GLU A 100 -16.50 3.58 -9.85
C GLU A 100 -15.23 3.35 -10.68
N TYR A 101 -14.06 3.69 -10.15
CA TYR A 101 -12.79 3.61 -10.87
C TYR A 101 -11.82 2.61 -10.26
N THR A 102 -11.01 2.00 -11.12
CA THR A 102 -10.08 0.94 -10.72
C THR A 102 -9.02 1.41 -9.72
N TYR A 103 -8.61 2.69 -9.73
CA TYR A 103 -7.70 3.21 -8.70
C TYR A 103 -8.33 3.16 -7.30
N GLN A 104 -9.62 3.45 -7.19
CA GLN A 104 -10.34 3.45 -5.90
C GLN A 104 -10.37 2.03 -5.35
N LEU A 105 -10.61 1.05 -6.22
CA LEU A 105 -10.58 -0.36 -5.88
C LEU A 105 -9.15 -0.83 -5.55
N ALA A 106 -8.17 -0.53 -6.39
CA ALA A 106 -6.78 -0.96 -6.23
C ALA A 106 -6.15 -0.46 -4.92
N PHE A 107 -6.48 0.76 -4.51
CA PHE A 107 -6.03 1.36 -3.24
C PHE A 107 -7.04 1.18 -2.08
N SER A 108 -8.03 0.29 -2.24
CA SER A 108 -8.89 -0.12 -1.13
C SER A 108 -8.20 -1.16 -0.25
N ARG A 109 -8.44 -1.05 1.07
CA ARG A 109 -7.87 -1.96 2.06
C ARG A 109 -8.54 -3.33 1.97
N ARG A 110 -7.75 -4.39 1.74
CA ARG A 110 -8.18 -5.79 1.68
C ARG A 110 -9.00 -6.18 2.91
N TYR A 111 -8.52 -5.82 4.12
CA TYR A 111 -9.22 -6.13 5.36
C TYR A 111 -10.62 -5.51 5.42
N THR A 112 -10.75 -4.23 5.05
CA THR A 112 -12.04 -3.51 5.06
C THR A 112 -13.03 -4.16 4.09
N LEU A 113 -12.58 -4.48 2.88
CA LEU A 113 -13.43 -5.14 1.88
C LEU A 113 -13.79 -6.56 2.30
N THR A 114 -12.85 -7.31 2.91
CA THR A 114 -13.10 -8.66 3.41
C THR A 114 -14.15 -8.66 4.51
N GLN A 115 -14.11 -7.67 5.42
CA GLN A 115 -15.13 -7.53 6.47
C GLN A 115 -16.50 -7.18 5.90
N ARG A 116 -16.54 -6.44 4.78
CA ARG A 116 -17.79 -5.97 4.19
C ARG A 116 -18.44 -7.01 3.26
N TRP A 117 -17.64 -7.67 2.42
CA TRP A 117 -18.14 -8.53 1.32
C TRP A 117 -17.64 -9.97 1.39
N GLY A 118 -16.78 -10.29 2.36
CA GLY A 118 -16.21 -11.62 2.54
C GLY A 118 -14.98 -11.88 1.66
N THR A 119 -14.26 -12.95 1.99
CA THR A 119 -13.00 -13.31 1.33
C THR A 119 -13.18 -13.64 -0.15
N ALA A 120 -14.24 -14.36 -0.52
CA ALA A 120 -14.48 -14.77 -1.90
C ALA A 120 -14.69 -13.57 -2.84
N ALA A 121 -15.41 -12.54 -2.39
CA ALA A 121 -15.59 -11.30 -3.16
C ALA A 121 -14.26 -10.58 -3.37
N VAL A 122 -13.45 -10.48 -2.32
CA VAL A 122 -12.13 -9.85 -2.39
C VAL A 122 -11.19 -10.60 -3.34
N GLU A 123 -11.13 -11.94 -3.26
CA GLU A 123 -10.32 -12.75 -4.18
C GLU A 123 -10.76 -12.57 -5.64
N ALA A 124 -12.07 -12.48 -5.90
CA ALA A 124 -12.57 -12.20 -7.24
C ALA A 124 -12.14 -10.82 -7.76
N LEU A 125 -12.19 -9.78 -6.91
CA LEU A 125 -11.74 -8.43 -7.25
C LEU A 125 -10.22 -8.39 -7.52
N GLU A 126 -9.42 -9.07 -6.70
CA GLU A 126 -7.97 -9.19 -6.92
C GLU A 126 -7.64 -9.90 -8.23
N MET A 127 -8.34 -11.00 -8.52
CA MET A 127 -8.19 -11.72 -9.78
C MET A 127 -8.57 -10.85 -10.98
N ALA A 128 -9.65 -10.08 -10.89
CA ALA A 128 -10.09 -9.20 -11.98
C ALA A 128 -9.07 -8.08 -12.25
N LEU A 129 -8.60 -7.40 -11.19
CA LEU A 129 -7.53 -6.41 -11.29
C LEU A 129 -6.25 -7.01 -11.90
N ALA A 130 -5.85 -8.20 -11.45
CA ALA A 130 -4.66 -8.87 -11.98
C ALA A 130 -4.80 -9.27 -13.46
N ARG A 131 -5.97 -9.78 -13.85
CA ARG A 131 -6.27 -10.11 -15.26
C ARG A 131 -6.23 -8.88 -16.14
N PHE A 132 -6.89 -7.81 -15.73
CA PHE A 132 -6.89 -6.54 -16.45
C PHE A 132 -5.46 -6.03 -16.67
N LEU A 133 -4.63 -5.99 -15.61
CA LEU A 133 -3.23 -5.56 -15.74
C LEU A 133 -2.42 -6.45 -16.66
N ASN A 134 -2.63 -7.77 -16.61
CA ASN A 134 -1.92 -8.70 -17.47
C ASN A 134 -2.32 -8.51 -18.94
N ALA A 135 -3.62 -8.31 -19.22
CA ALA A 135 -4.12 -8.02 -20.56
C ALA A 135 -3.51 -6.70 -21.08
N TRP A 136 -3.49 -5.65 -20.26
CA TRP A 136 -2.91 -4.36 -20.65
C TRP A 136 -1.40 -4.46 -20.91
N ARG A 137 -0.66 -5.14 -20.03
CA ARG A 137 0.80 -5.36 -20.19
C ARG A 137 1.16 -6.24 -21.38
N SER A 138 0.23 -7.10 -21.79
CA SER A 138 0.40 -7.99 -22.94
C SER A 138 -0.14 -7.36 -24.24
N GLU A 139 -0.56 -6.09 -24.19
CA GLU A 139 -1.14 -5.36 -25.32
C GLU A 139 -2.44 -6.00 -25.88
N GLU A 140 -3.12 -6.83 -25.07
CA GLU A 140 -4.43 -7.41 -25.42
C GLU A 140 -5.57 -6.39 -25.30
N ILE A 141 -5.40 -5.43 -24.38
CA ILE A 141 -6.27 -4.26 -24.25
C ILE A 141 -5.47 -2.99 -24.47
N VAL A 142 -6.06 -2.05 -25.21
CA VAL A 142 -5.51 -0.72 -25.44
C VAL A 142 -6.40 0.26 -24.70
N LEU A 143 -5.79 1.14 -23.90
CA LEU A 143 -6.51 2.22 -23.23
C LEU A 143 -6.56 3.41 -24.17
N GLU A 144 -7.77 3.83 -24.52
CA GLU A 144 -8.00 5.05 -25.29
C GLU A 144 -8.41 6.15 -24.32
N GLU A 145 -7.70 7.28 -24.38
CA GLU A 145 -8.14 8.49 -23.68
C GLU A 145 -9.39 9.00 -24.39
N VAL A 146 -10.51 9.00 -23.68
CA VAL A 146 -11.72 9.65 -24.15
C VAL A 146 -11.61 11.11 -23.77
N ASP A 147 -11.25 11.96 -24.74
CA ASP A 147 -11.40 13.40 -24.57
C ASP A 147 -12.90 13.70 -24.41
N ASP A 148 -13.32 14.08 -23.21
CA ASP A 148 -14.66 14.62 -22.97
C ASP A 148 -14.79 15.93 -23.77
N VAL A 149 -15.50 15.87 -24.90
CA VAL A 149 -15.84 17.02 -25.78
C VAL A 149 -17.02 17.81 -25.21
#